data_AF-A0A6N2Y0D9-F1
#
_entry.id   AF-A0A6N2Y0D9-F1
#
_cell.length_a   1.000
_cell.length_b   1.000
_cell.length_c   1.000
_cell.angle_alpha   90.00
_cell.angle_beta   90.00
_cell.angle_gamma   90.00
#
_symmetry.space_group_name_H-M   'P 1'
#
loop_
_entity.id
_entity.type
_entity.pdbx_description
1 polymer ?
#
loop_
_entity_poly.entity_id
_entity_poly.type
_entity_poly.pdbx_seq_one_letter_code
_entity_poly.pdbx_strand_id
1 'polypeptide(L)' 'MATLKDKMKISAEKNLKEYETLLQALKCSNVPNKEQRIKDCEHAIKKQEQILSNLKHY' A
#
# COMPACT_ATOMS: atom_id res chain seq x y z
N MET A 1 -25.47 4.25 -4.29
CA MET A 1 -24.59 5.06 -3.41
C MET A 1 -23.47 4.16 -2.91
N ALA A 2 -22.21 4.54 -3.08
CA ALA A 2 -21.10 3.79 -2.49
C ALA A 2 -21.10 3.99 -0.97
N THR A 3 -21.04 2.89 -0.22
CA THR A 3 -20.95 2.96 1.24
C THR A 3 -19.59 3.50 1.67
N LEU A 4 -19.48 3.94 2.93
CA LEU A 4 -18.19 4.34 3.49
C LEU A 4 -17.16 3.20 3.37
N LYS A 5 -17.61 1.96 3.58
CA LYS A 5 -16.81 0.72 3.43
C LYS A 5 -16.27 0.57 2.01
N ASP A 6 -17.10 0.78 0.99
CA ASP A 6 -16.69 0.71 -0.42
C ASP A 6 -15.62 1.75 -0.75
N LYS A 7 -15.80 2.99 -0.27
CA LYS A 7 -14.82 4.07 -0.49
C LYS A 7 -13.47 3.75 0.18
N MET A 8 -13.50 3.21 1.39
CA MET A 8 -12.28 2.80 2.10
C MET A 8 -11.58 1.65 1.39
N LYS A 9 -12.34 0.65 0.91
CA LYS A 9 -11.80 -0.46 0.13
C LYS A 9 -11.11 0.02 -1.15
N ILE A 10 -11.80 0.84 -1.94
CA ILE A 10 -11.25 1.41 -3.18
C ILE A 10 -9.97 2.21 -2.90
N SER A 11 -9.96 3.03 -1.84
CA SER A 11 -8.77 3.79 -1.47
C SER A 11 -7.60 2.89 -1.07
N ALA A 12 -7.86 1.84 -0.28
CA ALA A 12 -6.82 0.93 0.17
C ALA A 12 -6.25 0.10 -0.99
N GLU A 13 -7.09 -0.38 -1.92
CA GLU A 13 -6.65 -1.08 -3.13
C GLU A 13 -5.81 -0.17 -4.05
N LYS A 14 -6.23 1.08 -4.24
CA LYS A 14 -5.47 2.07 -5.03
C LYS A 14 -4.10 2.33 -4.41
N ASN A 15 -4.07 2.61 -3.10
CA ASN A 15 -2.83 2.87 -2.38
C ASN A 15 -1.89 1.66 -2.41
N LEU A 16 -2.43 0.45 -2.25
CA LEU A 16 -1.65 -0.79 -2.34
C LEU A 16 -0.90 -0.88 -3.68
N LYS A 17 -1.62 -0.69 -4.79
CA LYS A 17 -1.04 -0.75 -6.15
C LYS A 17 0.02 0.33 -6.38
N GLU A 18 -0.21 1.54 -5.87
CA GLU A 18 0.76 2.64 -5.94
C GLU A 18 2.04 2.29 -5.16
N TYR A 19 1.91 1.74 -3.95
CA TYR A 19 3.07 1.32 -3.15
C TYR A 19 3.81 0.12 -3.75
N GLU A 20 3.11 -0.87 -4.33
CA GLU A 20 3.76 -1.99 -5.03
C GLU A 20 4.59 -1.49 -6.22
N THR A 21 4.03 -0.55 -7.00
CA THR A 21 4.74 0.08 -8.12
C THR A 21 5.96 0.86 -7.64
N LEU A 22 5.80 1.62 -6.55
CA LEU A 22 6.89 2.37 -5.93
C LEU A 22 7.98 1.44 -5.41
N LEU A 23 7.62 0.33 -4.76
CA LEU A 23 8.56 -0.67 -4.26
C LEU A 23 9.38 -1.28 -5.40
N GLN A 24 8.73 -1.61 -6.53
CA GLN A 24 9.40 -2.11 -7.71
C GLN A 24 10.37 -1.06 -8.29
N ALA A 25 9.94 0.19 -8.41
CA ALA A 25 10.80 1.29 -8.87
C ALA A 25 12.00 1.49 -7.93
N LEU A 26 11.79 1.46 -6.62
CA LEU A 26 12.84 1.58 -5.61
C LEU A 26 13.86 0.45 -5.74
N LYS A 27 13.41 -0.81 -5.90
CA LYS A 27 14.27 -1.98 -6.10
C LYS A 27 15.16 -1.85 -7.34
N CYS A 28 14.67 -1.24 -8.42
CA CYS A 28 15.45 -1.03 -9.65
C CYS A 28 16.29 0.27 -9.65
N SER A 29 16.00 1.21 -8.76
CA SER A 29 16.69 2.51 -8.71
C SER A 29 18.01 2.47 -7.92
N ASN A 30 18.89 3.43 -8.19
CA ASN A 30 20.08 3.72 -7.39
C ASN A 30 19.91 5.05 -6.66
N VAL A 31 19.02 5.09 -5.67
CA VAL A 31 18.73 6.27 -4.85
C VAL A 31 19.42 6.17 -3.49
N PRO A 32 19.84 7.29 -2.88
CA PRO A 32 20.31 7.28 -1.49
C PRO A 32 19.20 6.79 -0.56
N ASN A 33 19.59 6.14 0.54
CA ASN A 33 18.69 5.56 1.55
C ASN A 33 17.68 4.55 0.98
N LYS A 34 18.01 3.88 -0.13
CA LYS A 34 17.14 2.90 -0.79
C LYS A 34 16.60 1.84 0.16
N GLU A 35 17.43 1.26 1.02
CA GLU A 35 16.98 0.22 1.96
C GLU A 35 15.93 0.74 2.95
N GLN A 36 16.12 1.94 3.49
CA GLN A 36 15.14 2.55 4.40
C GLN A 36 13.83 2.83 3.66
N ARG A 37 13.91 3.40 2.45
CA ARG A 37 12.72 3.67 1.62
C ARG A 37 11.97 2.40 1.24
N ILE A 38 12.68 1.29 1.00
CA ILE A 38 12.09 -0.02 0.76
C ILE A 38 11.35 -0.50 2.01
N LYS A 39 11.98 -0.45 3.20
CA LYS A 39 11.32 -0.83 4.46
C LYS A 39 10.08 0.00 4.76
N ASP A 40 10.14 1.31 4.54
CA ASP A 40 9.00 2.21 4.75
C ASP A 40 7.86 1.86 3.78
N CYS A 41 8.19 1.55 2.53
CA CYS A 41 7.23 1.16 1.52
C CYS A 41 6.59 -0.21 1.82
N GLU A 42 7.38 -1.20 2.26
CA GLU A 42 6.88 -2.50 2.71
C GLU A 42 5.94 -2.37 3.91
N HIS A 43 6.26 -1.49 4.86
CA HIS A 43 5.40 -1.22 6.01
C HIS A 43 4.08 -0.55 5.59
N ALA A 44 4.13 0.38 4.63
CA ALA A 44 2.93 1.00 4.07
C ALA A 44 2.02 -0.01 3.37
N ILE A 45 2.59 -0.95 2.59
CA ILE A 45 1.86 -2.06 1.95
C ILE A 45 1.14 -2.90 3.01
N LYS A 46 1.88 -3.38 4.03
CA LYS A 46 1.32 -4.19 5.11
C LYS A 46 0.16 -3.51 5.83
N LYS A 47 0.22 -2.18 5.99
CA LYS A 47 -0.86 -1.39 6.57
C LYS A 47 -2.12 -1.38 5.69
N GLN A 48 -1.96 -1.23 4.36
CA GLN A 48 -3.10 -1.30 3.43
C GLN A 48 -3.71 -2.71 3.40
N GLU A 49 -2.89 -3.76 3.43
CA GLU A 49 -3.36 -5.16 3.52
C GLU A 49 -4.17 -5.41 4.79
N GLN A 50 -3.72 -4.89 5.94
CA GLN A 50 -4.49 -4.96 7.19
C GLN A 50 -5.83 -4.23 7.10
N ILE A 51 -5.87 -3.04 6.49
CA ILE A 51 -7.13 -2.32 6.26
C ILE A 51 -8.08 -3.17 5.41
N LEU A 52 -7.60 -3.76 4.32
CA LEU A 52 -8.41 -4.62 3.44
C LEU A 52 -8.88 -5.90 4.14
N SER A 53 -8.03 -6.51 4.98
CA SER A 53 -8.41 -7.66 5.79
C SER A 53 -9.50 -7.30 6.80
N ASN A 54 -9.35 -6.20 7.53
CA ASN A 54 -10.34 -5.73 8.50
C ASN A 54 -11.69 -5.41 7.83
N LEU A 55 -11.66 -4.85 6.61
CA LEU A 55 -12.88 -4.60 5.83
C LEU A 55 -13.56 -5.88 5.33
N LYS A 56 -12.85 -7.00 5.18
CA LYS A 56 -13.44 -8.32 4.83
C LYS A 56 -14.07 -9.03 6.02
N HIS A 57 -13.59 -8.77 7.23
CA HIS A 57 -14.10 -9.40 8.46
C HIS A 57 -15.33 -8.69 9.05
N TYR A 58 -15.62 -7.46 8.59
CA TYR A 58 -16.84 -6.69 8.88
C TYR A 58 -17.87 -6.86 7.77
#